data_AF-A0ABD4EK52-F1
#
_entry.id   AF-A0ABD4EK52-F1
#
_cell.length_a   1.000
_cell.length_b   1.000
_cell.length_c   1.000
_cell.angle_alpha   90.00
_cell.angle_beta   90.00
_cell.angle_gamma   90.00
#
_symmetry.space_group_name_H-M   'P 1'
#
loop_
_entity.id
_entity.type
_entity.pdbx_description
1 polymer ?
#
loop_
_entity_poly.entity_id
_entity_poly.type
_entity_poly.pdbx_seq_one_letter_code
_entity_poly.pdbx_strand_id
1 'polypeptide(L)'
;MAIQPIKFSKSCIKTLTAVEAEEARSNQHEFQGVAPLKEMFGYAKLTTKATFSIRGSSDSYPVELTWYDAREGNPNRSAEYRLYFQSSPVMEAAKEGDVIAIGYDKNNNIHCELIQSNRGIHKLTQWQISQGIA
;
A
#
# COMPACT_ATOMS: atom_id res chain seq x y z
N MET A 1 1.03 -4.88 -23.94
CA MET A 1 2.38 -4.88 -23.34
C MET A 1 2.25 -4.52 -21.87
N ALA A 2 2.88 -5.27 -20.96
CA ALA A 2 2.97 -4.88 -19.55
C ALA A 2 3.97 -3.71 -19.44
N ILE A 3 3.55 -2.59 -18.85
CA ILE A 3 4.32 -1.34 -18.91
C ILE A 3 5.56 -1.42 -17.99
N GLN A 4 5.47 -2.09 -16.82
CA GLN A 4 6.62 -2.53 -15.99
C GLN A 4 6.19 -3.62 -14.98
N PRO A 5 6.55 -4.91 -15.17
CA PRO A 5 6.32 -5.94 -14.16
C PRO A 5 7.35 -5.86 -13.03
N ILE A 6 6.92 -5.94 -11.77
CA ILE A 6 7.81 -6.08 -10.61
C ILE A 6 7.85 -7.56 -10.22
N LYS A 7 9.05 -8.14 -10.16
CA LYS A 7 9.24 -9.50 -9.66
C LYS A 7 9.60 -9.46 -8.18
N PHE A 8 8.66 -9.88 -7.34
CA PHE A 8 8.90 -10.00 -5.91
C PHE A 8 9.53 -11.34 -5.54
N SER A 9 10.51 -11.32 -4.64
CA SER A 9 11.06 -12.50 -3.97
C SER A 9 10.16 -12.95 -2.81
N LYS A 10 9.52 -11.98 -2.14
CA LYS A 10 8.47 -12.16 -1.14
C LYS A 10 7.59 -10.91 -1.15
N SER A 11 6.27 -11.11 -1.01
CA SER A 11 5.30 -10.03 -1.13
C SER A 11 4.05 -10.26 -0.29
N CYS A 12 3.41 -9.17 0.10
CA CYS A 12 2.09 -9.12 0.69
C CYS A 12 1.21 -8.23 -0.19
N ILE A 13 -0.02 -8.67 -0.43
CA ILE A 13 -1.06 -7.85 -1.06
C ILE A 13 -2.14 -7.61 -0.02
N LYS A 14 -2.54 -6.35 0.14
CA LYS A 14 -3.57 -5.93 1.08
C LYS A 14 -4.56 -5.00 0.41
N THR A 15 -5.83 -5.12 0.77
CA THR A 15 -6.83 -4.08 0.53
C THR A 15 -6.76 -3.07 1.66
N LEU A 16 -6.67 -1.79 1.31
CA LEU A 16 -6.58 -0.71 2.27
C LEU A 16 -7.93 -0.44 2.93
N THR A 17 -7.91 -0.32 4.25
CA THR A 17 -9.04 0.19 5.03
C THR A 17 -9.09 1.72 4.97
N ALA A 18 -10.22 2.33 5.35
CA ALA A 18 -10.32 3.80 5.47
C ALA A 18 -9.21 4.42 6.34
N VAL A 19 -8.83 3.75 7.43
CA VAL A 19 -7.81 4.25 8.37
C VAL A 19 -6.39 4.23 7.78
N GLU A 20 -6.12 3.31 6.85
CA GLU A 20 -4.82 3.16 6.20
C GLU A 20 -4.69 4.01 4.91
N ALA A 21 -5.80 4.48 4.34
CA ALA A 21 -5.83 5.17 3.05
C ALA A 21 -6.20 6.67 3.14
N GLU A 22 -7.07 7.06 4.06
CA GLU A 22 -7.62 8.42 4.09
C GLU A 22 -6.95 9.28 5.16
N GLU A 23 -5.97 10.11 4.76
CA GLU A 23 -5.28 11.03 5.66
C GLU A 23 -6.25 11.95 6.43
N ALA A 24 -7.35 12.37 5.78
CA ALA A 24 -8.37 13.21 6.42
C ALA A 24 -9.15 12.49 7.54
N ARG A 25 -9.22 11.16 7.51
CA ARG A 25 -9.85 10.35 8.57
C ARG A 25 -8.84 9.86 9.61
N SER A 26 -7.56 9.82 9.25
CA SER A 26 -6.51 9.24 10.08
C SER A 26 -5.19 9.96 9.85
N ASN A 27 -4.67 10.60 10.89
CA ASN A 27 -3.28 11.11 10.91
C ASN A 27 -2.24 9.96 10.93
N GLN A 28 -2.65 8.70 10.79
CA GLN A 28 -1.75 7.55 10.85
C GLN A 28 -1.27 7.20 9.46
N HIS A 29 -0.01 7.51 9.18
CA HIS A 29 0.72 7.02 8.01
C HIS A 29 1.22 5.58 8.27
N GLU A 30 0.32 4.67 8.62
CA GLU A 30 0.68 3.32 9.04
C GLU A 30 -0.21 2.24 8.43
N PHE A 31 0.39 1.17 7.93
CA PHE A 31 -0.33 -0.07 7.63
C PHE A 31 -0.35 -0.99 8.85
N GLN A 32 -1.49 -1.66 9.03
CA GLN A 32 -1.66 -2.67 10.07
C GLN A 32 -0.78 -3.90 9.77
N GLY A 33 0.01 -4.33 10.75
CA GLY A 33 0.92 -5.47 10.66
C GLY A 33 0.19 -6.82 10.68
N VAL A 34 -0.26 -7.24 9.50
CA VAL A 34 -0.89 -8.55 9.28
C VAL A 34 0.15 -9.68 9.27
N ALA A 35 -0.31 -10.93 9.39
CA ALA A 35 0.57 -12.11 9.38
C ALA A 35 1.53 -12.16 8.18
N PRO A 36 1.09 -11.93 6.93
CA PRO A 36 2.02 -11.88 5.79
C PRO A 36 3.11 -10.80 5.87
N LEU A 37 2.83 -9.63 6.49
CA LEU A 37 3.85 -8.60 6.68
C LEU A 37 4.87 -9.03 7.74
N LYS A 38 4.42 -9.69 8.81
CA LYS A 38 5.31 -10.28 9.82
C LYS A 38 6.19 -11.37 9.24
N GLU A 39 5.66 -12.24 8.38
CA GLU A 39 6.45 -13.26 7.69
C GLU A 39 7.48 -12.65 6.73
N MET A 40 7.13 -11.54 6.08
CA MET A 40 8.00 -10.87 5.11
C MET A 40 9.14 -10.07 5.78
N PHE A 41 8.82 -9.27 6.80
CA PHE A 41 9.76 -8.38 7.50
C PHE A 41 10.41 -9.01 8.74
N GLY A 42 9.84 -10.08 9.28
CA GLY A 42 10.22 -10.65 10.57
C GLY A 42 9.71 -9.81 11.74
N TYR A 43 10.36 -10.00 12.89
CA TYR A 43 9.94 -9.42 14.17
C TYR A 43 10.86 -8.29 14.66
N ALA A 44 12.01 -8.11 14.02
CA ALA A 44 12.96 -7.05 14.34
C ALA A 44 12.50 -5.72 13.72
N LYS A 45 12.79 -4.61 14.42
CA LYS A 45 12.58 -3.28 13.88
C LYS A 45 13.44 -3.07 12.62
N LEU A 46 12.85 -2.48 11.59
CA LEU A 46 13.51 -2.17 10.32
C LEU A 46 13.13 -0.76 9.89
N THR A 47 14.12 0.09 9.62
CA THR A 47 13.92 1.40 8.97
C THR A 47 14.72 1.43 7.68
N THR A 48 14.06 1.73 6.56
CA THR A 48 14.70 1.76 5.23
C THR A 48 13.92 2.64 4.26
N LYS A 49 14.46 2.87 3.07
CA LYS A 49 13.73 3.51 1.97
C LYS A 49 13.05 2.45 1.11
N ALA A 50 11.79 2.72 0.77
CA ALA A 50 10.98 1.93 -0.14
C ALA A 50 10.61 2.78 -1.37
N THR A 51 10.33 2.11 -2.49
CA THR A 51 9.82 2.77 -3.70
C THR A 51 8.30 2.67 -3.73
N PHE A 52 7.61 3.80 -3.68
CA PHE A 52 6.17 3.88 -3.81
C PHE A 52 5.81 4.22 -5.26
N SER A 53 4.81 3.55 -5.83
CA SER A 53 4.30 3.84 -7.18
C SER A 53 2.80 3.55 -7.31
N ILE A 54 2.17 4.10 -8.36
CA ILE A 54 0.80 3.76 -8.75
C ILE A 54 0.86 2.88 -9.98
N ARG A 55 0.18 1.73 -9.94
CA ARG A 55 0.12 0.80 -11.07
C ARG A 55 -0.44 1.50 -12.31
N GLY A 56 0.35 1.51 -13.38
CA GLY A 56 0.01 2.16 -14.66
C GLY A 56 0.55 3.58 -14.82
N SER A 57 1.12 4.17 -13.77
CA SER A 57 1.94 5.39 -13.85
C SER A 57 3.41 5.04 -14.12
N SER A 58 4.16 5.97 -14.70
CA SER A 58 5.62 5.93 -14.81
C SER A 58 6.34 6.51 -13.60
N ASP A 59 5.61 7.18 -12.70
CA ASP A 59 6.19 7.88 -11.56
C ASP A 59 6.46 6.94 -10.40
N SER A 60 7.55 7.20 -9.68
CA SER A 60 7.93 6.49 -8.47
C SER A 60 8.56 7.43 -7.46
N TYR A 61 8.29 7.20 -6.18
CA TYR A 61 8.69 8.08 -5.09
C TYR A 61 9.45 7.29 -4.02
N PRO A 62 10.67 7.71 -3.64
CA PRO A 62 11.37 7.11 -2.51
C PRO A 62 10.72 7.59 -1.20
N VAL A 63 10.29 6.65 -0.37
CA VAL A 63 9.58 6.93 0.90
C VAL A 63 10.29 6.21 2.04
N GLU A 64 10.52 6.90 3.16
CA GLU A 64 11.04 6.26 4.37
C GLU A 64 9.95 5.40 5.01
N LEU A 65 10.32 4.17 5.37
CA LEU A 65 9.42 3.15 5.84
C LEU A 65 10.02 2.47 7.08
N THR A 66 9.21 2.33 8.13
CA THR A 66 9.62 1.74 9.41
C THR A 66 8.65 0.64 9.83
N TRP A 67 9.15 -0.58 9.91
CA TRP A 67 8.47 -1.71 10.53
C TRP A 67 8.87 -1.81 12.00
N TYR A 68 7.89 -1.87 12.90
CA TYR A 68 8.14 -1.89 14.34
C TYR A 68 6.97 -2.52 15.11
N ASP A 69 7.23 -2.93 16.35
CA ASP A 69 6.17 -3.27 17.32
C ASP A 69 5.78 -1.99 18.08
N ALA A 70 4.55 -1.52 17.87
CA ALA A 70 4.01 -0.32 18.53
C ALA A 70 3.81 -0.49 20.04
N ARG A 71 3.98 -1.71 20.57
CA ARG A 71 3.90 -2.04 21.99
C ARG A 71 5.23 -2.56 22.53
N GLU A 72 6.32 -2.36 21.81
CA GLU A 72 7.67 -2.70 22.25
C GLU A 72 7.93 -2.14 23.66
N GLY A 73 8.42 -3.00 24.57
CA GLY A 73 8.69 -2.63 25.96
C GLY A 73 7.48 -2.69 26.91
N ASN A 74 6.29 -3.11 26.45
CA ASN A 74 5.12 -3.32 27.31
C ASN A 74 4.86 -4.81 27.58
N PRO A 75 5.32 -5.39 28.71
CA PRO A 75 5.21 -6.83 28.97
C PRO A 75 3.77 -7.33 29.18
N ASN A 76 2.82 -6.43 29.46
CA ASN A 76 1.42 -6.78 29.71
C ASN A 76 0.55 -6.76 28.45
N ARG A 77 1.12 -6.47 27.28
CA ARG A 77 0.40 -6.35 26.02
C ARG A 77 1.08 -7.19 24.95
N SER A 78 0.30 -7.95 24.19
CA SER A 78 0.81 -8.64 23.01
C SER A 78 1.29 -7.64 21.97
N ALA A 79 2.37 -7.98 21.26
CA ALA A 79 2.98 -7.19 20.19
C ALA A 79 1.93 -6.72 19.17
N GLU A 80 2.05 -5.47 18.74
CA GLU A 80 1.22 -4.85 17.72
C GLU A 80 2.11 -4.25 16.64
N TYR A 81 2.37 -5.05 15.60
CA TYR A 81 3.23 -4.61 14.52
C TYR A 81 2.54 -3.60 13.61
N ARG A 82 3.29 -2.57 13.20
CA ARG A 82 2.84 -1.54 12.27
C ARG A 82 3.94 -1.18 11.29
N LEU A 83 3.52 -0.82 10.07
CA LEU A 83 4.39 -0.38 9.00
C LEU A 83 4.16 1.11 8.75
N TYR A 84 4.96 1.94 9.42
CA TYR A 84 4.92 3.39 9.24
C TYR A 84 5.59 3.78 7.91
N PHE A 85 5.05 4.79 7.25
CA PHE A 85 5.60 5.41 6.06
C PHE A 85 5.48 6.94 6.16
N GLN A 86 6.30 7.69 5.43
CA GLN A 86 6.11 9.14 5.27
C GLN A 86 5.05 9.44 4.21
N SER A 87 4.44 10.63 4.27
CA SER A 87 3.52 11.14 3.24
C SER A 87 4.14 11.03 1.85
N SER A 88 3.33 10.64 0.87
CA SER A 88 3.76 10.55 -0.52
C SER A 88 2.58 10.77 -1.46
N PRO A 89 2.82 11.25 -2.69
CA PRO A 89 1.76 11.42 -3.69
C PRO A 89 0.99 10.12 -4.00
N VAL A 90 1.61 8.97 -3.75
CA VAL A 90 0.96 7.65 -3.93
C VAL A 90 -0.09 7.43 -2.86
N MET A 91 0.24 7.70 -1.59
CA MET A 91 -0.70 7.51 -0.48
C MET A 91 -1.74 8.62 -0.39
N GLU A 92 -1.42 9.84 -0.82
CA GLU A 92 -2.41 10.92 -1.01
C GLU A 92 -3.48 10.54 -2.05
N ALA A 93 -3.11 9.72 -3.04
CA ALA A 93 -4.03 9.23 -4.07
C ALA A 93 -4.81 7.98 -3.65
N ALA A 94 -4.44 7.33 -2.54
CA ALA A 94 -5.06 6.09 -2.06
C ALA A 94 -6.46 6.35 -1.49
N LYS A 95 -7.33 5.35 -1.61
CA LYS A 95 -8.67 5.35 -1.02
C LYS A 95 -8.98 4.02 -0.36
N GLU A 96 -9.96 4.03 0.53
CA GLU A 96 -10.54 2.78 1.04
C GLU A 96 -10.91 1.85 -0.11
N GLY A 97 -10.52 0.59 0.01
CA GLY A 97 -10.76 -0.44 -1.01
C GLY A 97 -9.70 -0.49 -2.11
N ASP A 98 -8.80 0.49 -2.25
CA ASP A 98 -7.62 0.33 -3.12
C ASP A 98 -6.72 -0.79 -2.58
N VAL A 99 -5.93 -1.40 -3.46
CA VAL A 99 -5.03 -2.51 -3.10
C VAL A 99 -3.61 -2.00 -3.09
N ILE A 100 -2.80 -2.39 -2.10
CA ILE A 100 -1.36 -2.16 -2.11
C ILE A 100 -0.60 -3.48 -2.14
N ALA A 101 0.33 -3.59 -3.08
CA ALA A 101 1.29 -4.68 -3.16
C ALA A 101 2.61 -4.22 -2.56
N ILE A 102 3.05 -4.88 -1.49
CA ILE A 102 4.30 -4.57 -0.79
C ILE A 102 5.22 -5.77 -0.95
N GLY A 103 6.46 -5.59 -1.40
CA GLY A 103 7.38 -6.71 -1.54
C GLY A 103 8.82 -6.34 -1.77
N TYR A 104 9.68 -7.34 -1.56
CA TYR A 104 11.10 -7.24 -1.86
C TYR A 104 11.38 -7.64 -3.30
N ASP A 105 12.13 -6.84 -4.05
CA ASP A 105 12.70 -7.29 -5.32
C ASP A 105 13.87 -8.28 -5.10
N LYS A 106 14.53 -8.68 -6.20
CA LYS A 106 15.70 -9.59 -6.16
C LYS A 106 16.94 -8.96 -5.51
N ASN A 107 16.98 -7.64 -5.37
CA ASN A 107 18.07 -6.87 -4.80
C ASN A 107 17.78 -6.46 -3.34
N ASN A 108 16.70 -7.01 -2.73
CA ASN A 108 16.21 -6.66 -1.40
C ASN A 108 15.73 -5.21 -1.24
N ASN A 109 15.37 -4.52 -2.33
CA ASN A 109 14.67 -3.24 -2.21
C ASN A 109 13.17 -3.48 -2.00
N ILE A 110 12.55 -2.67 -1.15
CA ILE A 110 11.11 -2.73 -0.92
C ILE A 110 10.40 -1.87 -1.95
N HIS A 111 9.35 -2.41 -2.57
CA HIS A 111 8.41 -1.67 -3.39
C HIS A 111 7.02 -1.73 -2.77
N CYS A 112 6.30 -0.61 -2.81
CA CYS A 112 4.90 -0.46 -2.42
C CYS A 112 4.13 0.08 -3.62
N GLU A 113 3.40 -0.77 -4.32
CA GLU A 113 2.66 -0.39 -5.52
C GLU A 113 1.16 -0.33 -5.22
N LEU A 114 0.60 0.87 -5.31
CA LEU A 114 -0.83 1.11 -5.20
C LEU A 114 -1.52 0.70 -6.50
N ILE A 115 -2.44 -0.26 -6.39
CA ILE A 115 -3.36 -0.67 -7.42
C ILE A 115 -4.71 -0.05 -7.06
N GLN A 116 -5.04 1.03 -7.77
CA GLN A 116 -6.33 1.68 -7.57
C GLN A 116 -7.43 0.73 -8.02
N SER A 117 -8.34 0.43 -7.10
CA SER A 117 -9.53 -0.35 -7.41
C SER A 117 -10.37 0.43 -8.39
N ASN A 118 -11.11 -0.27 -9.27
CA ASN A 118 -11.91 0.39 -10.29
C ASN A 118 -12.98 1.24 -9.60
N ARG A 119 -12.65 2.53 -9.42
CA ARG A 119 -13.55 3.57 -8.93
C ARG A 119 -14.67 3.56 -9.95
N GLY A 120 -15.87 3.18 -9.55
CA GLY A 120 -17.04 3.12 -10.41
C GLY A 120 -17.38 4.48 -10.99
N ILE A 121 -16.56 4.98 -11.91
CA ILE A 121 -17.03 5.83 -12.98
C ILE A 121 -17.44 4.80 -14.01
N HIS A 122 -18.75 4.52 -14.06
CA HIS A 122 -19.35 4.10 -15.31
C HIS A 122 -18.94 5.16 -16.34
N LYS A 123 -17.83 4.97 -17.05
CA LYS A 123 -17.72 5.56 -18.37
C LYS A 123 -18.84 4.88 -19.13
N LEU A 124 -19.94 5.60 -19.32
CA LEU A 124 -21.03 5.14 -20.17
C LEU A 124 -20.38 4.61 -21.44
N THR A 125 -20.61 3.33 -21.72
CA THR A 125 -20.16 2.78 -22.99
C THR A 125 -20.86 3.55 -24.11
N GLN A 126 -20.26 3.64 -25.29
CA GLN A 126 -20.89 4.24 -26.47
C GLN A 126 -22.31 3.70 -26.71
N TRP A 127 -22.52 2.43 -26.34
CA TRP A 127 -23.81 1.76 -26.37
C TRP A 127 -24.81 2.33 -25.34
N GLN A 128 -24.40 2.58 -24.10
CA GLN A 128 -25.26 3.20 -23.09
C GLN A 128 -25.61 4.66 -23.43
N ILE A 129 -24.69 5.39 -24.06
CA ILE A 129 -24.94 6.76 -24.56
C ILE A 129 -25.96 6.73 -25.71
N SER A 130 -25.92 5.71 -26.58
CA SER A 130 -26.83 5.62 -27.73
C SER A 130 -28.25 5.15 -27.37
N GLN A 131 -28.48 4.63 -26.16
CA GLN A 131 -29.80 4.21 -25.68
C GLN A 131 -30.55 5.27 -24.86
N GLY A 132 -29.98 6.47 -24.65
CA GLY A 132 -30.69 7.58 -23.99
C GLY A 132 -31.15 7.30 -22.55
N ILE A 133 -30.49 6.37 -21.85
CA ILE A 133 -30.77 6.11 -20.44
C ILE A 133 -29.99 7.15 -19.63
N ALA A 134 -30.66 8.28 -19.39
CA ALA A 134 -30.30 9.32 -18.43
C ALA A 134 -31.30 9.29 -17.26
#